data_AF-A0A8J8MS74-F1
#
_entry.id   AF-A0A8J8MS74-F1
#
_cell.length_a   1.000
_cell.length_b   1.000
_cell.length_c   1.000
_cell.angle_alpha   90.00
_cell.angle_beta   90.00
_cell.angle_gamma   90.00
#
_symmetry.space_group_name_H-M   'P 1'
#
loop_
_entity.id
_entity.type
_entity.pdbx_description
1 polymer ?
#
loop_
_entity_poly.entity_id
_entity_poly.type
_entity_poly.pdbx_seq_one_letter_code
_entity_poly.pdbx_strand_id
1 'polypeptide(L)'
;MRALAILAALLPGAALAEPPFTTLTYTCERGVTVPVTYVNTGDTALAVLNVEGRQVTLLAERAASGARYGWPSDGAHYVWWSKGDGAVLLWHGPDGTEDVLLASCTAT
;
A
#
# COMPACT_ATOMS: atom_id res chain seq x y z
N MET A 1 -46.88 44.75 10.30
CA MET A 1 -45.94 44.04 9.40
C MET A 1 -44.84 43.43 10.26
N ARG A 2 -44.88 42.12 10.51
CA ARG A 2 -43.87 41.40 11.31
C ARG A 2 -42.85 40.81 10.34
N ALA A 3 -41.63 41.32 10.34
CA ALA A 3 -40.53 40.75 9.59
C ALA A 3 -40.05 39.48 10.31
N LEU A 4 -40.24 38.33 9.67
CA LEU A 4 -39.73 37.04 10.15
C LEU A 4 -38.29 36.92 9.63
N ALA A 5 -37.29 37.11 10.50
CA ALA A 5 -35.90 36.87 10.15
C ALA A 5 -35.65 35.35 10.11
N ILE A 6 -35.43 34.81 8.91
CA ILE A 6 -35.04 33.41 8.71
C ILE A 6 -33.54 33.32 9.01
N LEU A 7 -33.20 32.68 10.14
CA LEU A 7 -31.83 32.36 10.49
C LEU A 7 -31.41 31.12 9.67
N ALA A 8 -30.70 31.32 8.56
CA ALA A 8 -30.10 30.23 7.81
C ALA A 8 -28.90 29.67 8.61
N ALA A 9 -29.08 28.51 9.24
CA ALA A 9 -28.01 27.80 9.91
C ALA A 9 -27.02 27.23 8.88
N LEU A 10 -25.86 27.85 8.75
CA LEU A 10 -24.70 27.31 8.02
C LEU A 10 -24.13 26.15 8.84
N LEU A 11 -24.55 24.93 8.53
CA LEU A 11 -23.87 23.73 9.02
C LEU A 11 -22.53 23.62 8.29
N PRO A 12 -21.38 23.60 8.99
CA PRO A 12 -20.11 23.32 8.35
C PRO A 12 -20.14 21.89 7.81
N GLY A 13 -20.12 21.74 6.49
CA GLY A 13 -19.93 20.45 5.86
C GLY A 13 -18.55 19.93 6.22
N ALA A 14 -18.47 18.82 6.94
CA ALA A 14 -17.22 18.12 7.15
C ALA A 14 -16.73 17.62 5.79
N ALA A 15 -15.70 18.26 5.24
CA ALA A 15 -14.98 17.74 4.09
C ALA A 15 -14.20 16.51 4.56
N LEU A 16 -14.72 15.30 4.31
CA LEU A 16 -13.96 14.07 4.46
C LEU A 16 -12.96 14.02 3.30
N ALA A 17 -11.73 14.42 3.54
CA ALA A 17 -10.64 14.11 2.63
C ALA A 17 -10.49 12.58 2.59
N GLU A 18 -10.44 11.99 1.40
CA GLU A 18 -10.10 10.58 1.26
C GLU A 18 -8.73 10.33 1.91
N PRO A 19 -8.62 9.28 2.75
CA PRO A 19 -7.34 8.95 3.37
C PRO A 19 -6.31 8.73 2.25
N PRO A 20 -5.07 9.24 2.39
CA PRO A 20 -4.04 9.10 1.37
C PRO A 20 -3.47 7.67 1.31
N PHE A 21 -4.26 6.68 1.73
CA PHE A 21 -3.87 5.29 1.84
C PHE A 21 -5.02 4.36 1.50
N THR A 22 -4.66 3.18 1.02
CA THR A 22 -5.59 2.08 0.72
C THR A 22 -5.03 0.80 1.29
N THR A 23 -5.86 0.07 2.03
CA THR A 23 -5.47 -1.22 2.62
C THR A 23 -6.14 -2.34 1.85
N LEU A 24 -5.33 -3.29 1.37
CA LEU A 24 -5.76 -4.51 0.69
C LEU A 24 -5.23 -5.72 1.43
N THR A 25 -5.98 -6.81 1.39
CA THR A 25 -5.53 -8.10 1.87
C THR A 25 -5.26 -8.98 0.68
N TYR A 26 -4.04 -9.52 0.58
CA TYR A 26 -3.68 -10.45 -0.47
C TYR A 26 -3.72 -11.88 0.07
N THR A 27 -4.33 -12.78 -0.68
CA THR A 27 -4.23 -14.22 -0.46
C THR A 27 -3.25 -14.80 -1.48
N CYS A 28 -2.15 -15.35 -1.00
CA CYS A 28 -1.09 -15.95 -1.81
C CYS A 28 -1.23 -17.47 -1.88
N GLU A 29 -0.32 -18.11 -2.61
CA GLU A 29 -0.13 -19.55 -2.54
C GLU A 29 -0.04 -20.05 -1.07
N ARG A 30 -0.39 -21.33 -0.87
CA ARG A 30 -0.40 -21.96 0.47
C ARG A 30 -1.39 -21.32 1.46
N GLY A 31 -2.27 -20.42 1.01
CA GLY A 31 -3.26 -19.74 1.85
C GLY A 31 -2.66 -18.66 2.76
N VAL A 32 -1.44 -18.20 2.46
CA VAL A 32 -0.79 -17.13 3.23
C VAL A 32 -1.50 -15.81 2.95
N THR A 33 -1.86 -15.09 4.01
CA THR A 33 -2.48 -13.78 3.92
C THR A 33 -1.48 -12.67 4.20
N VAL A 34 -1.41 -11.68 3.31
CA VAL A 34 -0.54 -10.50 3.45
C VAL A 34 -1.39 -9.23 3.41
N PRO A 35 -1.68 -8.62 4.56
CA PRO A 35 -2.24 -7.27 4.62
C PRO A 35 -1.20 -6.26 4.12
N VAL A 36 -1.62 -5.38 3.21
CA VAL A 36 -0.78 -4.33 2.64
C VAL A 36 -1.52 -3.00 2.67
N THR A 37 -0.93 -2.00 3.31
CA THR A 37 -1.39 -0.61 3.21
C THR A 37 -0.50 0.14 2.26
N TYR A 38 -1.07 0.57 1.13
CA TYR A 38 -0.43 1.49 0.20
C TYR A 38 -0.68 2.91 0.65
N VAL A 39 0.35 3.73 0.74
CA VAL A 39 0.24 5.16 1.06
C VAL A 39 0.83 5.95 -0.11
N ASN A 40 0.04 6.85 -0.68
CA ASN A 40 0.46 7.71 -1.79
C ASN A 40 0.19 9.17 -1.42
N THR A 41 1.26 9.92 -1.16
CA THR A 41 1.20 11.33 -0.74
C THR A 41 2.21 12.16 -1.52
N GLY A 42 1.72 13.09 -2.35
CA GLY A 42 2.59 13.92 -3.18
C GLY A 42 3.53 13.06 -4.02
N ASP A 43 4.83 13.26 -3.83
CA ASP A 43 5.89 12.51 -4.55
C ASP A 43 6.34 11.24 -3.83
N THR A 44 5.69 10.87 -2.73
CA THR A 44 6.05 9.68 -1.93
C THR A 44 5.00 8.59 -2.09
N ALA A 45 5.46 7.40 -2.45
CA ALA A 45 4.67 6.19 -2.47
C ALA A 45 5.38 5.10 -1.64
N LEU A 46 4.63 4.44 -0.76
CA LEU A 46 5.15 3.36 0.08
C LEU A 46 4.11 2.25 0.26
N ALA A 47 4.60 1.06 0.58
CA ALA A 47 3.79 -0.10 0.94
C ALA A 47 4.19 -0.56 2.35
N VAL A 48 3.21 -0.68 3.24
CA VAL A 48 3.39 -1.23 4.58
C VAL A 48 2.78 -2.62 4.61
N LEU A 49 3.62 -3.65 4.71
CA LEU A 49 3.21 -5.05 4.72
C LEU A 49 3.24 -5.60 6.13
N ASN A 50 2.35 -6.54 6.43
CA ASN A 50 2.50 -7.42 7.59
C ASN A 50 2.92 -8.81 7.10
N VAL A 51 4.19 -9.15 7.29
CA VAL A 51 4.80 -10.43 6.88
C VAL A 51 5.46 -11.07 8.10
N GLU A 52 5.24 -12.35 8.32
CA GLU A 52 5.82 -13.10 9.46
C GLU A 52 5.55 -12.43 10.84
N GLY A 53 4.38 -11.80 10.98
CA GLY A 53 4.00 -11.09 12.21
C GLY A 53 4.75 -9.77 12.45
N ARG A 54 5.52 -9.29 11.46
CA ARG A 54 6.25 -8.03 11.52
C ARG A 54 5.71 -7.06 10.48
N GLN A 55 5.66 -5.79 10.86
CA GLN A 55 5.39 -4.72 9.93
C GLN A 55 6.67 -4.33 9.18
N VAL A 56 6.60 -4.28 7.86
CA VAL A 56 7.71 -3.91 6.97
C VAL A 56 7.24 -2.76 6.08
N THR A 57 7.96 -1.64 6.14
CA THR A 57 7.70 -0.48 5.28
C THR A 57 8.68 -0.49 4.11
N LEU A 58 8.15 -0.44 2.89
CA LEU A 58 8.92 -0.45 1.64
C LEU A 58 8.62 0.84 0.85
N LEU A 59 9.65 1.41 0.22
CA LEU A 59 9.53 2.61 -0.61
C LEU A 59 9.34 2.23 -2.07
N ALA A 60 8.62 3.04 -2.83
CA ALA A 60 8.45 2.80 -4.26
C ALA A 60 9.79 2.80 -5.00
N GLU A 61 9.94 1.81 -5.89
CA GLU A 61 11.06 1.62 -6.78
C GLU A 61 10.63 1.78 -8.22
N ARG A 62 11.59 2.12 -9.09
CA ARG A 62 11.34 2.17 -10.52
C ARG A 62 11.12 0.74 -11.05
N ALA A 63 10.00 0.53 -11.74
CA ALA A 63 9.69 -0.74 -12.39
C ALA A 63 9.30 -0.52 -13.86
N ALA A 64 9.51 -1.54 -14.69
CA ALA A 64 9.06 -1.53 -16.09
C ALA A 64 7.53 -1.60 -16.20
N SER A 65 6.87 -2.32 -15.29
CA SER A 65 5.41 -2.37 -15.19
C SER A 65 4.97 -2.70 -13.77
N GLY A 66 3.75 -2.31 -13.42
CA GLY A 66 3.22 -2.49 -12.08
C GLY A 66 3.85 -1.52 -11.07
N ALA A 67 3.56 -1.73 -9.80
CA ALA A 67 4.11 -0.98 -8.68
C ALA A 67 5.06 -1.88 -7.90
N ARG A 68 6.32 -1.45 -7.78
CA ARG A 68 7.36 -2.19 -7.07
C ARG A 68 7.82 -1.37 -5.88
N TYR A 69 8.04 -2.03 -4.75
CA TYR A 69 8.44 -1.41 -3.51
C TYR A 69 9.55 -2.24 -2.87
N GLY A 70 10.59 -1.58 -2.37
CA GLY A 70 11.70 -2.23 -1.66
C GLY A 70 12.26 -1.33 -0.57
N TRP A 71 13.06 -1.93 0.33
CA TRP A 71 13.78 -1.15 1.33
C TRP A 71 15.05 -0.58 0.69
N PRO A 72 15.32 0.73 0.81
CA PRO A 72 16.50 1.36 0.20
C PRO A 72 17.78 0.93 0.94
N SER A 73 18.31 -0.25 0.61
CA SER A 73 19.55 -0.81 1.13
C SER A 73 20.39 -1.41 0.00
N ASP A 74 21.70 -1.34 0.19
CA ASP A 74 22.73 -2.04 -0.58
C ASP A 74 22.88 -3.53 -0.19
N GLY A 75 22.12 -3.98 0.81
CA GLY A 75 22.11 -5.36 1.29
C GLY A 75 20.78 -6.06 1.04
N ALA A 76 20.59 -7.16 1.73
CA ALA A 76 19.43 -8.02 1.54
C ALA A 76 18.14 -7.40 2.13
N HIS A 77 17.04 -7.47 1.39
CA HIS A 77 15.78 -6.86 1.80
C HIS A 77 14.55 -7.47 1.11
N TYR A 78 13.36 -7.20 1.67
CA TYR A 78 12.10 -7.57 1.03
C TYR A 78 11.75 -6.64 -0.13
N VAL A 79 11.17 -7.23 -1.17
CA VAL A 79 10.57 -6.51 -2.29
C VAL A 79 9.13 -6.97 -2.45
N TRP A 80 8.22 -6.00 -2.55
CA TRP A 80 6.82 -6.21 -2.89
C TRP A 80 6.54 -5.68 -4.30
N TRP A 81 6.05 -6.52 -5.20
CA TRP A 81 5.75 -6.14 -6.58
C TRP A 81 4.34 -6.52 -6.97
N SER A 82 3.49 -5.51 -7.21
CA SER A 82 2.08 -5.69 -7.56
C SER A 82 1.76 -5.22 -8.99
N LYS A 83 0.73 -5.80 -9.58
CA LYS A 83 0.18 -5.43 -10.90
C LYS A 83 -1.28 -5.89 -11.01
N GLY A 84 -2.18 -4.95 -11.23
CA GLY A 84 -3.61 -5.23 -11.20
C GLY A 84 -4.04 -5.67 -9.79
N ASP A 85 -4.71 -6.80 -9.70
CA ASP A 85 -5.07 -7.47 -8.45
C ASP A 85 -4.00 -8.46 -7.96
N GLY A 86 -2.95 -8.70 -8.76
CA GLY A 86 -1.88 -9.65 -8.47
C GLY A 86 -0.68 -9.04 -7.75
N ALA A 87 0.06 -9.86 -6.99
CA ALA A 87 1.35 -9.48 -6.41
C ALA A 87 2.30 -10.67 -6.15
N VAL A 88 3.56 -10.36 -5.89
CA VAL A 88 4.60 -11.27 -5.39
C VAL A 88 5.42 -10.62 -4.28
N LEU A 89 5.83 -11.42 -3.30
CA LEU A 89 6.84 -11.04 -2.30
C LEU A 89 8.15 -11.73 -2.64
N LEU A 90 9.22 -10.95 -2.77
CA LEU A 90 10.56 -11.42 -3.08
C LEU A 90 11.52 -11.08 -1.94
N TRP A 91 12.61 -11.83 -1.87
CA TRP A 91 13.80 -11.49 -1.12
C TRP A 91 14.90 -11.09 -2.10
N HIS A 92 15.35 -9.84 -2.02
CA HIS A 92 16.56 -9.38 -2.69
C HIS A 92 17.77 -9.80 -1.87
N GLY A 93 18.66 -10.60 -2.46
CA GLY A 93 19.91 -11.05 -1.88
C GLY A 93 21.03 -9.99 -1.99
N PRO A 94 22.10 -10.10 -1.19
CA PRO A 94 23.23 -9.16 -1.24
C PRO A 94 24.06 -9.26 -2.53
N ASP A 95 23.91 -10.34 -3.28
CA ASP A 95 24.47 -10.60 -4.60
C ASP A 95 23.57 -10.12 -5.75
N GLY A 96 22.42 -9.50 -5.42
CA GLY A 96 21.47 -8.97 -6.38
C GLY A 96 20.48 -10.00 -6.94
N THR A 97 20.48 -11.24 -6.45
CA THR A 97 19.49 -12.24 -6.84
C THR A 97 18.14 -11.96 -6.18
N GLU A 98 17.04 -12.34 -6.82
CA GLU A 98 15.70 -12.23 -6.26
C GLU A 98 15.06 -13.60 -6.11
N ASP A 99 14.84 -14.01 -4.87
CA ASP A 99 14.15 -15.26 -4.53
C ASP A 99 12.67 -14.99 -4.27
N VAL A 100 11.79 -15.81 -4.82
CA VAL A 100 10.35 -15.70 -4.60
C VAL A 100 9.98 -16.30 -3.25
N LEU A 101 9.47 -15.47 -2.34
CA LEU A 101 8.98 -15.92 -1.02
C LEU A 101 7.49 -16.26 -1.05
N LEU A 102 6.70 -15.44 -1.74
CA LEU A 102 5.27 -15.65 -1.97
C LEU A 102 4.91 -15.31 -3.42
N ALA A 103 4.28 -16.26 -4.09
CA ALA A 103 3.76 -16.10 -5.45
C ALA A 103 2.23 -16.13 -5.47
N SER A 104 1.68 -15.81 -6.65
CA SER A 104 0.24 -15.93 -6.94
C SER A 104 -0.65 -15.25 -5.89
N CYS A 105 -0.20 -14.10 -5.37
CA CYS A 105 -0.98 -13.30 -4.45
C CYS A 105 -2.08 -12.56 -5.21
N THR A 106 -3.31 -12.63 -4.74
CA THR A 106 -4.46 -11.89 -5.32
C THR A 106 -5.15 -11.10 -4.23
N ALA A 107 -5.50 -9.84 -4.52
CA ALA A 107 -6.28 -9.00 -3.64
C ALA A 107 -7.69 -9.58 -3.44
N THR A 108 -8.11 -9.69 -2.17
CA THR A 108 -9.42 -10.22 -1.74
C THR A 108 -10.18 -9.21 -0.91
#